data_AF-A0A1Y4BE72-F1
#
_entry.id   AF-A0A1Y4BE72-F1
#
_cell.length_a   1.000
_cell.length_b   1.000
_cell.length_c   1.000
_cell.angle_alpha   90.00
_cell.angle_beta   90.00
_cell.angle_gamma   90.00
#
_symmetry.space_group_name_H-M   'P 1'
#
loop_
_entity.id
_entity.type
_entity.pdbx_description
1 polymer ?
#
loop_
_entity_poly.entity_id
_entity_poly.type
_entity_poly.pdbx_seq_one_letter_code
_entity_poly.pdbx_strand_id
1 'polypeptide(L)'
;MALSSQMGRERWRVLSDAAQVVANYLVCHPRVEAVRYPGLKADPDFPRAANALVGGFGPRVAYRVAGDAAGEWRLWEADARDAHQQVMELESAL
;
A
#
# COMPACT_ATOMS: atom_id res chain seq x y z
N MET A 1 0.98 1.16 -20.60
CA MET A 1 2.31 0.74 -20.08
C MET A 1 2.20 0.57 -18.58
N ALA A 2 2.82 -0.46 -17.99
CA ALA A 2 2.78 -0.67 -16.54
C ALA A 2 3.68 0.34 -15.82
N LEU A 3 3.25 0.86 -14.67
CA LEU A 3 4.05 1.77 -13.82
C LEU A 3 5.44 1.17 -13.49
N SER A 4 5.51 -0.15 -13.32
CA SER A 4 6.75 -0.89 -13.09
C SER A 4 7.78 -0.75 -14.22
N SER A 5 7.34 -0.55 -15.46
CA SER A 5 8.23 -0.37 -16.62
C SER A 5 8.95 0.98 -16.61
N GLN A 6 8.43 2.00 -15.91
CA GLN A 6 9.01 3.34 -15.85
C GLN A 6 10.02 3.50 -14.71
N MET A 7 9.92 2.71 -13.64
CA MET A 7 10.68 2.94 -12.40
C MET A 7 11.96 2.10 -12.28
N GLY A 8 12.14 1.09 -13.14
CA GLY A 8 13.23 0.12 -12.99
C GLY A 8 12.93 -0.93 -11.92
N ARG A 9 13.39 -2.18 -12.11
CA ARG A 9 13.00 -3.33 -11.28
C ARG A 9 13.37 -3.19 -9.81
N GLU A 10 14.53 -2.62 -9.52
CA GLU A 10 15.02 -2.46 -8.15
C GLU A 10 14.20 -1.42 -7.38
N ARG A 11 13.99 -0.25 -7.97
CA ARG A 11 13.12 0.78 -7.38
C ARG A 11 11.69 0.27 -7.22
N TRP A 12 11.14 -0.43 -8.21
CA TRP A 12 9.80 -1.04 -8.10
C TRP A 12 9.70 -1.96 -6.88
N ARG A 13 10.72 -2.79 -6.66
CA ARG A 13 10.79 -3.69 -5.50
C ARG A 13 10.83 -2.91 -4.18
N VAL A 14 11.78 -1.99 -4.04
CA VAL A 14 11.94 -1.18 -2.81
C VAL A 14 10.63 -0.48 -2.43
N LEU A 15 9.97 0.13 -3.41
CA LEU A 15 8.71 0.84 -3.17
C LEU A 15 7.55 -0.10 -2.85
N SER A 16 7.53 -1.28 -3.46
CA SER A 16 6.52 -2.31 -3.16
C SER A 16 6.71 -2.89 -1.76
N ASP A 17 7.96 -3.11 -1.34
CA ASP A 17 8.28 -3.61 0.00
C ASP A 17 7.84 -2.59 1.07
N ALA A 18 8.11 -1.30 0.84
CA ALA A 18 7.63 -0.23 1.72
C ALA A 18 6.08 -0.17 1.77
N ALA A 19 5.41 -0.25 0.60
CA ALA A 19 3.95 -0.29 0.54
C ALA A 19 3.36 -1.50 1.26
N GLN A 20 4.00 -2.67 1.19
CA GLN A 20 3.56 -3.87 1.92
C GLN A 20 3.60 -3.65 3.45
N VAL A 21 4.65 -3.01 3.96
CA VAL A 21 4.76 -2.67 5.39
C VAL A 21 3.64 -1.72 5.80
N VAL A 22 3.43 -0.65 5.03
CA VAL A 22 2.35 0.32 5.29
C VAL A 22 0.96 -0.34 5.24
N ALA A 23 0.71 -1.20 4.26
CA ALA A 23 -0.56 -1.92 4.14
C ALA A 23 -0.81 -2.85 5.33
N ASN A 24 0.21 -3.60 5.77
CA ASN A 24 0.10 -4.47 6.94
C ASN A 24 -0.15 -3.67 8.23
N TYR A 25 0.48 -2.51 8.38
CA TYR A 25 0.23 -1.62 9.50
C TYR A 25 -1.22 -1.13 9.53
N LEU A 26 -1.71 -0.61 8.40
CA LEU A 26 -3.07 -0.10 8.25
C LEU A 26 -4.14 -1.16 8.56
N VAL A 27 -3.92 -2.42 8.17
CA VAL A 27 -4.83 -3.53 8.47
C VAL A 27 -5.00 -3.75 9.98
N CYS A 28 -3.97 -3.43 10.77
CA CYS A 28 -3.99 -3.59 12.22
C CYS A 28 -4.42 -2.31 12.96
N HIS A 29 -4.66 -1.21 12.24
CA HIS A 29 -4.86 0.10 12.85
C HIS A 29 -6.32 0.34 13.27
N PRO A 30 -6.62 0.72 14.53
CA PRO A 30 -7.98 0.75 15.07
C PRO A 30 -8.91 1.79 14.42
N ARG A 31 -8.36 2.84 13.81
CA ARG A 31 -9.16 3.88 13.11
C ARG A 31 -9.36 3.55 11.64
N VAL A 32 -8.72 2.52 11.11
CA VAL A 32 -8.81 2.14 9.69
C VAL A 32 -9.87 1.07 9.53
N GLU A 33 -10.87 1.33 8.69
CA GLU A 33 -12.00 0.42 8.49
C GLU A 33 -11.82 -0.51 7.30
N ALA A 34 -11.00 -0.12 6.31
CA ALA A 34 -10.73 -0.94 5.14
C ALA A 34 -9.38 -0.59 4.51
N VAL A 35 -8.72 -1.60 3.94
CA VAL A 35 -7.46 -1.47 3.19
C VAL A 35 -7.59 -2.20 1.86
N ARG A 36 -7.01 -1.61 0.81
CA ARG A 36 -6.87 -2.17 -0.53
C ARG A 36 -5.39 -2.10 -0.92
N TYR A 37 -4.81 -3.27 -1.08
CA TYR A 37 -3.45 -3.44 -1.54
C TYR A 37 -3.29 -4.85 -2.11
N PRO A 38 -2.89 -5.01 -3.40
CA PRO A 38 -2.85 -6.33 -4.03
C PRO A 38 -1.85 -7.32 -3.41
N GLY A 39 -0.95 -6.87 -2.53
CA GLY A 39 -0.05 -7.71 -1.75
C GLY A 39 -0.65 -8.29 -0.45
N LEU A 40 -1.83 -7.83 -0.04
CA LEU A 40 -2.55 -8.40 1.10
C LEU A 40 -3.33 -9.64 0.66
N LYS A 41 -3.18 -10.77 1.36
CA LYS A 41 -3.93 -12.00 1.04
C LYS A 41 -5.44 -11.86 1.11
N ALA A 42 -5.93 -10.91 1.92
CA ALA A 42 -7.35 -10.61 2.06
C ALA A 42 -7.88 -9.68 0.94
N ASP A 43 -6.99 -9.13 0.10
CA ASP A 43 -7.39 -8.30 -1.03
C ASP A 43 -7.97 -9.19 -2.15
N PRO A 44 -9.15 -8.86 -2.70
CA PRO A 44 -9.76 -9.64 -3.78
C PRO A 44 -8.88 -9.77 -5.03
N ASP A 45 -7.99 -8.81 -5.28
CA ASP A 45 -7.09 -8.83 -6.44
C ASP A 45 -5.83 -9.66 -6.20
N PHE A 46 -5.55 -10.10 -4.96
CA PHE A 46 -4.33 -10.86 -4.62
C PHE A 46 -4.09 -12.07 -5.53
N PRO A 47 -5.06 -12.96 -5.80
CA PRO A 47 -4.82 -14.12 -6.68
C PRO A 47 -4.40 -13.71 -8.09
N ARG A 48 -4.97 -12.65 -8.65
CA ARG A 48 -4.60 -12.16 -9.98
C ARG A 48 -3.25 -11.45 -9.94
N ALA A 49 -3.04 -10.57 -8.97
CA ALA A 49 -1.86 -9.73 -8.86
C ALA A 49 -0.60 -10.55 -8.56
N ALA A 50 -0.69 -11.55 -7.69
CA ALA A 50 0.44 -12.43 -7.35
C ALA A 50 0.94 -13.25 -8.56
N ASN A 51 0.08 -13.50 -9.55
CA ASN A 51 0.45 -14.18 -10.79
C ASN A 51 0.94 -13.21 -11.89
N ALA A 52 0.40 -11.99 -11.91
CA ALA A 52 0.65 -11.03 -13.00
C ALA A 52 1.82 -10.06 -12.72
N LEU A 53 2.09 -9.75 -11.46
CA LEU A 53 3.07 -8.75 -11.06
C LEU A 53 4.37 -9.41 -10.61
N VAL A 54 5.49 -8.89 -11.13
CA VAL A 54 6.83 -9.40 -10.81
C VAL A 54 7.62 -8.34 -10.05
N GLY A 55 8.23 -8.76 -8.94
CA GLY A 55 9.09 -7.89 -8.14
C GLY A 55 8.34 -6.92 -7.23
N GLY A 56 7.05 -7.15 -6.97
CA GLY A 56 6.25 -6.37 -6.03
C GLY A 56 4.89 -5.93 -6.58
N PHE A 57 4.00 -5.45 -5.70
CA PHE A 57 2.62 -5.07 -6.01
C PHE A 57 2.43 -3.58 -6.30
N GLY A 58 3.52 -2.81 -6.26
CA GLY A 58 3.56 -1.37 -6.49
C GLY A 58 3.50 -0.53 -5.21
N PRO A 59 3.70 0.79 -5.36
CA PRO A 59 3.86 1.72 -4.22
C PRO A 59 2.55 2.14 -3.55
N ARG A 60 1.39 1.82 -4.13
CA ARG A 60 0.12 2.47 -3.76
C ARG A 60 -0.71 1.62 -2.83
N VAL A 61 -1.10 2.18 -1.70
CA VAL A 61 -2.01 1.57 -0.73
C VAL A 61 -3.21 2.48 -0.57
N ALA A 62 -4.41 1.97 -0.82
CA ALA A 62 -5.64 2.71 -0.57
C ALA A 62 -6.25 2.23 0.75
N TYR A 63 -6.74 3.16 1.57
CA TYR A 63 -7.34 2.84 2.86
C TYR A 63 -8.48 3.81 3.18
N ARG A 64 -9.33 3.42 4.14
CA ARG A 64 -10.45 4.23 4.60
C ARG A 64 -10.43 4.33 6.11
N VAL A 65 -10.68 5.54 6.63
CA VAL A 65 -10.65 5.85 8.06
C VAL A 65 -12.08 5.96 8.57
N ALA A 66 -12.35 5.35 9.72
CA ALA A 66 -13.65 5.45 10.37
C ALA A 66 -13.95 6.90 10.77
N GLY A 67 -15.13 7.39 10.37
CA GLY A 67 -15.57 8.76 10.68
C GLY A 67 -15.22 9.80 9.61
N ASP A 68 -14.47 9.44 8.57
CA ASP A 68 -14.36 10.25 7.36
C ASP A 68 -15.70 10.35 6.62
N ALA A 69 -15.79 11.29 5.67
CA ALA A 69 -16.93 11.37 4.76
C ALA A 69 -17.19 9.99 4.15
N ALA A 70 -18.44 9.53 4.27
CA ALA A 70 -18.79 8.14 4.03
C ALA A 70 -18.26 7.62 2.68
N GLY A 71 -17.31 6.68 2.75
CA GLY A 71 -16.76 6.01 1.56
C GLY A 71 -15.52 6.63 0.94
N GLU A 72 -14.94 7.70 1.50
CA GLU A 72 -13.74 8.32 0.96
C GLU A 72 -12.51 7.42 1.11
N TRP A 73 -11.88 7.07 -0.02
CA TRP A 73 -10.62 6.33 -0.01
C TRP A 73 -9.45 7.31 0.00
N ARG A 74 -8.61 7.23 1.04
CA ARG A 74 -7.32 7.88 1.08
C ARG A 74 -6.29 7.02 0.35
N LEU A 75 -5.35 7.68 -0.33
CA LEU A 75 -4.27 7.02 -1.04
C LEU A 75 -2.93 7.36 -0.39
N TRP A 76 -2.21 6.34 0.05
CA TRP A 76 -0.79 6.45 0.40
C TRP A 76 0.06 5.98 -0.78
N GLU A 77 1.05 6.78 -1.17
CA GLU A 77 2.06 6.38 -2.16
C GLU A 77 3.40 6.21 -1.43
N ALA A 78 3.82 4.97 -1.26
CA ALA A 78 5.07 4.64 -0.60
C ALA A 78 6.26 5.12 -1.44
N ASP A 79 7.28 5.61 -0.74
CA ASP A 79 8.52 6.09 -1.32
C ASP A 79 9.74 5.29 -0.84
N ALA A 80 10.94 5.73 -1.22
CA ALA A 80 12.18 5.00 -0.95
C ALA A 80 12.77 5.27 0.45
N ARG A 81 12.12 6.09 1.29
CA ARG A 81 12.51 6.28 2.69
C ARG A 81 12.27 5.00 3.48
N ASP A 82 12.87 4.92 4.67
CA ASP A 82 12.62 3.83 5.59
C ASP A 82 11.11 3.65 5.87
N ALA A 83 10.64 2.40 5.81
CA ALA A 83 9.22 2.10 5.91
C ALA A 83 8.64 2.44 7.29
N HIS A 84 9.45 2.33 8.35
CA HIS A 84 9.01 2.73 9.69
C HIS A 84 8.81 4.26 9.76
N GLN A 85 9.68 5.06 9.15
CA GLN A 85 9.46 6.51 9.05
C GLN A 85 8.15 6.86 8.33
N GLN A 86 7.85 6.16 7.23
CA GLN A 86 6.59 6.34 6.50
C GLN A 86 5.37 5.97 7.35
N VAL A 87 5.45 4.88 8.12
CA VAL A 87 4.38 4.48 9.04
C VAL A 87 4.16 5.52 10.14
N MET A 88 5.23 6.10 10.70
CA MET A 88 5.10 7.17 11.71
C MET A 88 4.48 8.45 11.15
N GLU A 89 4.81 8.81 9.91
CA GLU A 89 4.21 9.94 9.21
C GLU A 89 2.72 9.69 8.93
N LEU A 90 2.39 8.50 8.43
CA LEU A 90 1.02 8.08 8.18
C LEU A 90 0.19 8.09 9.48
N GLU A 91 0.73 7.57 10.57
CA GLU A 91 0.07 7.54 11.88
C GLU A 91 -0.27 8.95 12.39
N SER A 92 0.61 9.91 12.15
CA SER A 92 0.38 11.30 12.52
C SER A 92 -0.76 11.96 11.71
N ALA A 93 -1.14 11.39 10.57
CA ALA A 93 -2.17 11.88 9.66
C ALA A 93 -3.51 11.11 9.77
N LEU A 94 -3.53 9.99 10.50
CA LEU A 94 -4.73 9.18 10.73
C LEU A 94 -5.65 9.82 11.76
#